data_AF-A0A388TGD4-F1
#
_entry.id   AF-A0A388TGD4-F1
#
_cell.length_a   1.000
_cell.length_b   1.000
_cell.length_c   1.000
_cell.angle_alpha   90.00
_cell.angle_beta   90.00
_cell.angle_gamma   90.00
#
_symmetry.space_group_name_H-M   'P 1'
#
loop_
_entity.id
_entity.type
_entity.pdbx_description
1 polymer ?
#
loop_
_entity_poly.entity_id
_entity_poly.type
_entity_poly.pdbx_seq_one_letter_code
_entity_poly.pdbx_strand_id
1 'polypeptide(L)'
;MSIVENLNAEIKTAMKEKNAKRLGVVRMLKSKILNVNARGEVSEAEAVKIIKTYAKSLQEAVALAKTAGRTDTAAEVEAELAIVKEYLPPELSAEQLEDVLQGVVSELGKDKAKFGLLMKTALGRLGGQADGALVKDMLNKLLG
;
A
#
# COMPACT_ATOMS: atom_id res chain seq x y z
N MET A 1 10.92 7.05 13.01
CA MET A 1 9.50 7.28 13.29
C MET A 1 8.71 6.21 12.61
N SER A 2 7.74 5.62 13.31
CA SER A 2 6.68 4.82 12.72
C SER A 2 5.78 5.67 11.81
N ILE A 3 5.00 5.02 10.94
CA ILE A 3 3.96 5.69 10.15
C ILE A 3 2.98 6.47 11.05
N VAL A 4 2.59 5.92 12.20
CA VAL A 4 1.63 6.58 13.10
C VAL A 4 2.21 7.86 13.70
N GLU A 5 3.47 7.83 14.14
CA GLU A 5 4.18 9.01 14.63
C GLU A 5 4.34 10.06 13.54
N ASN A 6 4.71 9.63 12.32
CA ASN A 6 4.85 10.51 11.17
C ASN A 6 3.51 11.20 10.83
N LEU A 7 2.39 10.46 10.76
CA LEU A 7 1.07 11.03 10.53
C LEU A 7 0.69 12.08 11.59
N ASN A 8 1.01 11.84 12.86
CA ASN A 8 0.74 12.81 13.93
C ASN A 8 1.58 14.08 13.78
N ALA A 9 2.83 13.97 13.36
CA ALA A 9 3.69 15.12 13.06
C ALA A 9 3.16 15.89 11.85
N GLU A 10 2.84 15.20 10.76
CA GLU A 10 2.32 15.79 9.52
C GLU A 10 0.98 16.50 9.70
N ILE A 11 0.10 16.00 10.57
CA ILE A 11 -1.13 16.72 10.95
C ILE A 11 -0.78 18.10 11.54
N LYS A 12 0.21 18.18 12.43
CA LYS A 12 0.62 19.45 13.05
C LYS A 12 1.24 20.39 12.02
N THR A 13 2.11 19.86 11.16
CA THR A 13 2.74 20.61 10.07
C THR A 13 1.70 21.18 9.11
N ALA A 14 0.80 20.35 8.60
CA ALA A 14 -0.24 20.76 7.66
C ALA A 14 -1.21 21.80 8.26
N MET A 15 -1.50 21.73 9.56
CA MET A 15 -2.27 22.77 10.26
C MET A 15 -1.51 24.11 10.30
N LYS A 16 -0.21 24.09 10.63
CA LYS A 16 0.63 25.30 10.70
C LYS A 16 0.76 25.97 9.32
N GLU A 17 0.93 25.17 8.28
CA GLU A 17 1.06 25.62 6.90
C GLU A 17 -0.27 25.98 6.23
N LYS A 18 -1.40 25.71 6.91
CA LYS A 18 -2.75 25.86 6.36
C LYS A 18 -2.96 25.06 5.05
N ASN A 19 -2.26 23.94 4.90
CA ASN A 19 -2.41 23.03 3.76
C ASN A 19 -3.63 22.13 3.97
N ALA A 20 -4.81 22.65 3.62
CA ALA A 20 -6.10 21.97 3.85
C ALA A 20 -6.17 20.59 3.18
N LYS A 21 -5.61 20.44 1.98
CA LYS A 21 -5.60 19.18 1.23
C LYS A 21 -4.77 18.12 1.95
N ARG A 22 -3.50 18.42 2.25
CA ARG A 22 -2.62 17.49 2.98
C ARG A 22 -3.22 17.14 4.33
N LEU A 23 -3.72 18.13 5.06
CA LEU A 23 -4.38 17.94 6.36
C LEU A 23 -5.56 16.96 6.28
N GLY A 24 -6.40 17.07 5.25
CA GLY A 24 -7.52 16.16 5.01
C GLY A 24 -7.04 14.72 4.83
N VAL A 25 -6.06 14.51 3.94
CA VAL A 25 -5.52 13.18 3.64
C VAL A 25 -4.88 12.53 4.88
N VAL A 26 -4.01 13.25 5.60
CA VAL A 26 -3.33 12.65 6.76
C VAL A 26 -4.28 12.34 7.92
N ARG A 27 -5.36 13.13 8.08
CA ARG A 27 -6.44 12.81 9.03
C ARG A 27 -7.24 11.60 8.59
N MET A 28 -7.51 11.47 7.30
CA MET A 28 -8.19 10.29 6.74
C MET A 28 -7.35 9.03 6.99
N LEU A 29 -6.05 9.06 6.70
CA LEU A 29 -5.14 7.95 6.99
C LEU A 29 -5.15 7.57 8.48
N LYS A 30 -5.05 8.56 9.37
CA LYS A 30 -5.17 8.33 10.82
C LYS A 30 -6.52 7.72 11.20
N SER A 31 -7.62 8.18 10.61
CA SER A 31 -8.95 7.61 10.84
C SER A 31 -9.04 6.15 10.40
N LYS A 32 -8.46 5.78 9.24
CA LYS A 32 -8.41 4.38 8.79
C LYS A 32 -7.67 3.49 9.79
N ILE A 33 -6.59 3.97 10.39
CA ILE A 33 -5.86 3.25 11.46
C ILE A 33 -6.73 3.11 12.72
N LEU A 34 -7.37 4.20 13.14
CA LEU A 34 -8.26 4.21 14.31
C LEU A 34 -9.47 3.27 14.16
N ASN A 35 -9.95 3.05 12.94
CA ASN A 35 -11.04 2.10 12.67
C ASN A 35 -10.62 0.63 12.86
N VAL A 36 -9.33 0.32 12.70
CA VAL A 36 -8.81 -1.03 12.97
C VAL A 36 -8.50 -1.19 14.45
N ASN A 37 -7.87 -0.18 15.05
CA ASN A 37 -7.62 -0.12 16.49
C ASN A 37 -7.91 1.29 17.02
N ALA A 38 -8.92 1.42 17.88
CA ALA A 38 -9.35 2.71 18.42
C ALA A 38 -8.26 3.46 19.23
N ARG A 39 -7.21 2.77 19.69
CA ARG A 39 -6.05 3.39 20.35
C ARG A 39 -5.01 3.93 19.37
N GLY A 40 -5.10 3.55 18.09
CA GLY A 40 -4.10 3.87 17.07
C GLY A 40 -2.80 3.06 17.22
N GLU A 41 -2.83 2.04 18.06
CA GLU A 41 -1.69 1.15 18.32
C GLU A 41 -1.72 -0.01 17.32
N VAL A 42 -0.98 0.16 16.22
CA VAL A 42 -0.81 -0.86 15.17
C VAL A 42 0.66 -1.07 14.90
N SER A 43 1.02 -2.26 14.44
CA SER A 43 2.38 -2.51 13.95
C SER A 43 2.65 -1.73 12.66
N GLU A 44 3.92 -1.47 12.34
CA GLU A 44 4.32 -0.81 11.09
C GLU A 44 3.76 -1.56 9.86
N ALA A 45 3.85 -2.89 9.86
CA ALA A 45 3.34 -3.74 8.79
C ALA A 45 1.81 -3.62 8.64
N GLU A 46 1.09 -3.51 9.76
CA GLU A 46 -0.36 -3.32 9.75
C GLU A 46 -0.74 -1.92 9.26
N ALA A 47 0.00 -0.87 9.66
CA ALA A 47 -0.19 0.47 9.13
C ALA A 47 0.01 0.51 7.61
N VAL A 48 1.09 -0.08 7.08
CA VAL A 48 1.32 -0.21 5.63
C VAL A 48 0.15 -0.93 4.96
N LYS A 49 -0.34 -2.04 5.53
CA LYS A 49 -1.47 -2.80 4.97
C LYS A 49 -2.75 -1.96 4.89
N ILE A 50 -3.07 -1.19 5.94
CA ILE A 50 -4.24 -0.31 6.00
C ILE A 50 -4.14 0.79 4.93
N ILE A 51 -2.98 1.46 4.86
CA ILE A 51 -2.74 2.54 3.89
C ILE A 51 -2.77 2.01 2.45
N LYS A 52 -2.20 0.83 2.19
CA LYS A 52 -2.28 0.18 0.86
C LYS A 52 -3.71 -0.11 0.43
N THR A 53 -4.51 -0.63 1.35
CA THR A 53 -5.93 -0.91 1.07
C THR A 53 -6.66 0.37 0.68
N TYR A 54 -6.35 1.48 1.37
CA TYR A 54 -6.91 2.77 1.01
C TYR A 54 -6.42 3.29 -0.35
N ALA A 55 -5.11 3.21 -0.61
CA ALA A 55 -4.53 3.60 -1.89
C ALA A 55 -5.19 2.85 -3.07
N LYS A 56 -5.44 1.54 -2.91
CA LYS A 56 -6.14 0.73 -3.90
C LYS A 56 -7.57 1.23 -4.16
N SER A 57 -8.32 1.54 -3.09
CA SER A 57 -9.67 2.09 -3.24
C SER A 57 -9.70 3.43 -3.99
N LEU A 58 -8.67 4.27 -3.80
CA LEU A 58 -8.51 5.53 -4.54
C LEU A 58 -8.18 5.26 -6.02
N GLN A 59 -7.30 4.30 -6.33
CA GLN A 59 -7.01 3.90 -7.71
C GLN A 59 -8.26 3.42 -8.45
N GLU A 60 -9.09 2.60 -7.79
CA GLU A 60 -10.37 2.15 -8.32
C GLU A 60 -11.34 3.32 -8.54
N ALA A 61 -11.42 4.26 -7.59
CA ALA A 61 -12.25 5.45 -7.72
C ALA A 61 -11.79 6.37 -8.87
N VAL A 62 -10.48 6.54 -9.09
CA VAL A 62 -9.93 7.26 -10.26
C VAL A 62 -10.36 6.61 -11.57
N ALA A 63 -10.20 5.28 -11.68
CA ALA A 63 -10.58 4.54 -12.89
C ALA A 63 -12.08 4.68 -13.20
N LEU A 64 -12.93 4.59 -12.17
CA LEU A 64 -14.38 4.77 -12.30
C LEU A 64 -14.73 6.21 -12.70
N ALA A 65 -14.13 7.22 -12.07
CA ALA A 65 -14.39 8.62 -12.40
C ALA A 65 -13.99 8.96 -13.84
N LYS A 66 -12.83 8.47 -14.30
CA LYS A 66 -12.39 8.61 -15.70
C LYS A 66 -13.34 7.94 -16.68
N THR A 67 -13.76 6.72 -16.38
CA THR A 67 -14.73 5.98 -17.21
C THR A 67 -16.08 6.70 -17.30
N ALA A 68 -16.49 7.37 -16.22
CA ALA A 68 -17.71 8.18 -16.16
C ALA A 68 -17.55 9.59 -16.75
N GLY A 69 -16.40 9.96 -17.31
CA GLY A 69 -16.13 11.29 -17.87
C GLY A 69 -16.00 12.40 -16.83
N ARG A 70 -15.85 12.07 -15.54
CA ARG A 70 -15.72 13.04 -14.43
C ARG A 70 -14.25 13.38 -14.18
N THR A 71 -13.65 14.14 -15.08
CA THR A 71 -12.20 14.46 -15.05
C THR A 71 -11.78 15.24 -13.80
N ASP A 72 -12.62 16.16 -13.32
CA ASP A 72 -12.30 16.95 -12.12
C ASP A 72 -12.24 16.07 -10.87
N THR A 73 -13.23 15.18 -10.71
CA THR A 73 -13.23 14.18 -9.63
C THR A 73 -12.03 13.24 -9.73
N ALA A 74 -11.67 12.81 -10.93
CA ALA A 74 -10.48 11.98 -11.11
C ALA A 74 -9.20 12.71 -10.65
N ALA A 75 -9.04 13.98 -11.02
CA ALA A 75 -7.89 14.79 -10.62
C ALA A 75 -7.81 15.02 -9.10
N GLU A 76 -8.96 15.23 -8.44
CA GLU A 76 -9.02 15.35 -6.98
C GLU A 76 -8.55 14.07 -6.28
N VAL A 77 -9.08 12.92 -6.70
CA VAL A 77 -8.74 11.61 -6.12
C VAL A 77 -7.31 11.21 -6.45
N GLU A 78 -6.80 11.50 -7.65
CA GLU A 78 -5.39 11.26 -8.02
C GLU A 78 -4.43 12.03 -7.12
N ALA A 79 -4.77 13.28 -6.79
CA ALA A 79 -3.93 14.09 -5.95
C ALA A 79 -4.01 13.70 -4.47
N GLU A 80 -5.14 13.13 -4.02
CA GLU A 80 -5.20 12.45 -2.72
C GLU A 80 -4.33 11.19 -2.72
N LEU A 81 -4.46 10.34 -3.76
CA LEU A 81 -3.66 9.13 -3.92
C LEU A 81 -2.15 9.42 -3.91
N ALA A 82 -1.72 10.51 -4.54
CA ALA A 82 -0.33 10.95 -4.52
C ALA A 82 0.20 11.16 -3.10
N ILE A 83 -0.56 11.88 -2.26
CA ILE A 83 -0.20 12.13 -0.85
C ILE A 83 -0.23 10.82 -0.04
N VAL A 84 -1.22 9.95 -0.28
CA VAL A 84 -1.30 8.64 0.39
C VAL A 84 -0.07 7.78 0.11
N LYS A 85 0.43 7.79 -1.13
CA LYS A 85 1.62 7.01 -1.53
C LYS A 85 2.91 7.44 -0.83
N GLU A 86 3.00 8.67 -0.31
CA GLU A 86 4.15 9.14 0.48
C GLU A 86 4.33 8.34 1.79
N TYR A 87 3.26 7.67 2.27
CA TYR A 87 3.27 6.87 3.51
C TYR A 87 3.43 5.36 3.24
N LEU A 88 3.71 4.98 2.01
CA LEU A 88 3.95 3.59 1.62
C LEU A 88 5.41 3.38 1.21
N PRO A 89 5.95 2.18 1.44
CA PRO A 89 7.20 1.79 0.80
C PRO A 89 7.10 1.94 -0.72
N PRO A 90 8.18 2.34 -1.41
CA PRO A 90 8.19 2.40 -2.87
C PRO A 90 7.84 1.03 -3.46
N GLU A 91 6.90 1.03 -4.41
CA GLU A 91 6.51 -0.19 -5.10
C GLU A 91 7.66 -0.68 -5.98
N LEU A 92 7.89 -1.99 -5.98
CA LEU A 92 8.80 -2.61 -6.94
C LEU A 92 8.17 -2.58 -8.34
N SER A 93 9.03 -2.42 -9.35
CA SER A 93 8.64 -2.74 -10.72
C SER A 93 8.30 -4.23 -10.86
N ALA A 94 7.59 -4.59 -11.93
CA ALA A 94 7.25 -5.98 -12.21
C ALA A 94 8.50 -6.88 -12.31
N GLU A 95 9.57 -6.37 -12.93
CA GLU A 95 10.85 -7.08 -13.08
C GLU A 95 11.53 -7.32 -11.72
N GLN A 96 11.66 -6.27 -10.89
CA GLN A 96 12.24 -6.39 -9.55
C GLN A 96 11.43 -7.32 -8.65
N LEU A 97 10.10 -7.30 -8.79
CA LEU A 97 9.23 -8.19 -8.05
C LEU A 97 9.40 -9.63 -8.52
N GLU A 98 9.50 -9.86 -9.82
CA GLU A 98 9.79 -11.18 -10.38
C GLU A 98 11.12 -11.72 -9.87
N ASP A 99 12.19 -10.92 -9.87
CA ASP A 99 13.52 -11.30 -9.37
C ASP A 99 13.46 -11.75 -7.89
N VAL A 100 12.74 -11.02 -7.05
CA VAL A 100 12.54 -11.39 -5.64
C VAL A 100 11.83 -12.74 -5.53
N LEU A 101 10.79 -12.96 -6.34
CA LEU A 101 10.03 -14.21 -6.33
C LEU A 101 10.84 -15.40 -6.86
N GLN A 102 11.63 -15.20 -7.92
CA GLN A 102 12.53 -16.22 -8.45
C GLN A 102 13.59 -16.61 -7.41
N GLY A 103 14.13 -15.65 -6.65
CA GLY A 103 15.04 -15.92 -5.55
C GLY A 103 14.39 -16.77 -4.44
N VAL A 104 13.16 -16.44 -4.04
CA VAL A 104 12.40 -17.20 -3.04
C VAL A 104 12.10 -18.63 -3.52
N VAL A 105 11.70 -18.79 -4.79
CA VAL A 105 11.45 -20.10 -5.40
C VAL A 105 12.73 -20.93 -5.50
N SER A 106 13.86 -20.31 -5.84
CA SER A 106 15.15 -21.00 -5.95
C SER A 106 15.64 -21.52 -4.60
N GLU A 107 15.40 -20.77 -3.52
CA GLU A 107 15.79 -21.14 -2.16
C GLU A 107 14.92 -22.23 -1.55
N LEU A 108 13.59 -22.15 -1.73
CA LEU A 108 12.63 -23.05 -1.09
C LEU A 108 12.23 -24.24 -1.98
N GLY A 109 12.59 -24.18 -3.25
CA GLY A 109 12.26 -25.15 -4.28
C GLY A 109 10.94 -24.85 -4.98
N LYS A 110 10.93 -25.08 -6.30
CA LYS A 110 9.76 -24.92 -7.18
C LYS A 110 8.75 -26.06 -6.95
N ASP A 111 7.85 -25.86 -6.00
CA ASP A 111 6.81 -26.84 -5.64
C ASP A 111 5.50 -26.15 -5.26
N LYS A 112 4.41 -26.49 -5.95
CA LYS A 112 3.06 -25.97 -5.66
C LYS A 112 2.56 -26.37 -4.27
N ALA A 113 3.00 -27.50 -3.72
CA ALA A 113 2.65 -27.89 -2.35
C ALA A 113 3.22 -26.90 -1.31
N LYS A 114 4.30 -26.18 -1.65
CA LYS A 114 4.94 -25.17 -0.80
C LYS A 114 4.40 -23.76 -1.01
N PHE A 115 3.30 -23.58 -1.75
CA PHE A 115 2.76 -22.26 -2.10
C PHE A 115 2.59 -21.34 -0.87
N GLY A 116 2.04 -21.86 0.23
CA GLY A 116 1.85 -21.09 1.46
C GLY A 116 3.17 -20.59 2.08
N LEU A 117 4.22 -21.43 2.04
CA LEU A 117 5.54 -21.08 2.56
C LEU A 117 6.25 -20.06 1.64
N LEU A 118 6.18 -20.27 0.32
CA LEU A 118 6.70 -19.34 -0.68
C LEU A 118 6.03 -17.96 -0.54
N MET A 119 4.71 -17.93 -0.39
CA MET A 119 3.94 -16.70 -0.20
C MET A 119 4.34 -15.96 1.08
N LYS A 120 4.43 -16.68 2.21
CA LYS A 120 4.85 -16.11 3.49
C LYS A 120 6.24 -15.49 3.41
N THR A 121 7.18 -16.19 2.77
CA THR A 121 8.57 -15.75 2.64
C THR A 121 8.68 -14.55 1.70
N ALA A 122 8.00 -14.60 0.55
CA ALA A 122 7.96 -13.49 -0.40
C ALA A 122 7.36 -12.23 0.23
N LEU A 123 6.18 -12.32 0.85
CA LEU A 123 5.56 -11.16 1.50
C LEU A 123 6.43 -10.59 2.64
N GLY A 124 7.10 -11.46 3.40
CA GLY A 124 8.06 -11.05 4.42
C GLY A 124 9.23 -10.25 3.85
N ARG A 125 9.81 -10.71 2.73
CA ARG A 125 10.91 -10.00 2.03
C ARG A 125 10.46 -8.70 1.41
N LEU A 126 9.26 -8.68 0.85
CA LEU A 126 8.74 -7.54 0.14
C LEU A 126 8.33 -6.43 1.09
N GLY A 127 8.00 -6.71 2.35
CA GLY A 127 7.74 -5.67 3.37
C GLY A 127 6.66 -4.65 2.96
N GLY A 128 5.73 -5.03 2.09
CA GLY A 128 4.76 -4.10 1.52
C GLY A 128 5.30 -3.25 0.36
N GLN A 129 6.29 -3.70 -0.40
CA GLN A 129 6.69 -3.09 -1.68
C GLN A 129 5.95 -3.68 -2.90
N ALA A 130 5.04 -4.63 -2.67
CA ALA A 130 4.18 -5.19 -3.70
C ALA A 130 2.77 -5.46 -3.16
N ASP A 131 1.78 -5.53 -4.05
CA ASP A 131 0.43 -5.98 -3.71
C ASP A 131 0.40 -7.51 -3.54
N GLY A 132 -0.30 -7.99 -2.52
CA GLY A 132 -0.33 -9.41 -2.19
C GLY A 132 -1.05 -10.27 -3.24
N ALA A 133 -2.06 -9.73 -3.93
CA ALA A 133 -2.70 -10.44 -5.03
C ALA A 133 -1.77 -10.52 -6.24
N LEU A 134 -1.07 -9.42 -6.56
CA LEU A 134 -0.06 -9.41 -7.61
C LEU A 134 1.08 -10.41 -7.35
N VAL A 135 1.59 -10.47 -6.11
CA VAL A 135 2.58 -11.47 -5.67
C VAL A 135 2.05 -12.88 -5.88
N LYS A 136 0.82 -13.14 -5.45
CA LYS A 136 0.16 -14.45 -5.59
C LYS A 136 0.06 -14.86 -7.06
N ASP A 137 -0.35 -13.95 -7.93
CA ASP A 137 -0.56 -14.21 -9.36
C ASP A 137 0.76 -14.49 -10.09
N MET A 138 1.80 -13.70 -9.83
CA MET A 138 3.13 -13.97 -10.40
C MET A 138 3.76 -15.24 -9.85
N LEU A 139 3.63 -15.50 -8.54
CA LEU A 139 4.12 -16.74 -7.96
C LEU A 139 3.43 -17.97 -8.58
N ASN A 140 2.12 -17.91 -8.82
CA ASN A 140 1.40 -18.95 -9.56
C ASN A 140 1.97 -19.16 -10.97
N LYS A 141 2.22 -18.07 -11.72
CA LYS A 141 2.82 -18.15 -13.05
C LYS A 141 4.22 -18.78 -13.03
N LEU A 142 5.06 -18.42 -12.05
CA LEU A 142 6.40 -18.97 -11.89
C LEU A 142 6.39 -20.47 -11.57
N LEU A 143 5.44 -20.92 -10.76
CA LEU A 143 5.30 -22.33 -10.37
C LEU A 143 4.70 -23.20 -11.48
N GLY A 144 3.94 -22.62 -12.42
CA GLY A 144 3.34 -23.30 -13.57
C GLY A 144 2.08 -24.06 -13.19
#